data_AF-A0A958H5M7-F1
#
_entry.id   AF-A0A958H5M7-F1
#
_cell.length_a   1.000
_cell.length_b   1.000
_cell.length_c   1.000
_cell.angle_alpha   90.00
_cell.angle_beta   90.00
_cell.angle_gamma   90.00
#
_symmetry.space_group_name_H-M   'P 1'
#
loop_
_entity.id
_entity.type
_entity.pdbx_description
1 polymer ?
#
loop_
_entity_poly.entity_id
_entity_poly.type
_entity_poly.pdbx_seq_one_letter_code
_entity_poly.pdbx_strand_id
1 'polypeptide(L)'
;KPLDVSWDTRQQLQDNLMLFFTGHSRNSADILREQTHASRKSSSSTVEALHRVKAMVEDVRACFVGGDLTAFGQLLHENWMQKKLFAPGISNALIDDSYDTARKLGAVGGKITGAGGGGFLMLYCPRASQPAVTDALEAKGLLRMDYKFDSTGARVLMNAGLSIQPAMLRPSSGWNGAENRRSASAPARSAPLRGVGRGDHAPTLASEAAS
;
A
#
# COMPACT_ATOMS: atom_id res chain seq x y z
N LYS A 1 -1.75 2.63 18.04
CA LYS A 1 -2.69 3.42 18.87
C LYS A 1 -3.15 4.63 18.06
N PRO A 2 -4.44 5.00 18.04
CA PRO A 2 -4.90 6.23 17.39
C PRO A 2 -4.14 7.45 17.94
N LEU A 3 -3.81 8.40 17.07
CA LEU A 3 -3.18 9.65 17.48
C LEU A 3 -4.24 10.62 18.00
N ASP A 4 -3.95 11.20 19.17
CA ASP A 4 -4.74 12.31 19.69
C ASP A 4 -4.29 13.59 18.99
N VAL A 5 -5.10 14.06 18.05
CA VAL A 5 -4.80 15.22 17.20
C VAL A 5 -5.98 16.15 17.31
N SER A 6 -5.71 17.40 17.67
CA SER A 6 -6.76 18.42 17.81
C SER A 6 -7.50 18.65 16.49
N TRP A 7 -8.72 19.16 16.60
CA TRP A 7 -9.52 19.50 15.43
C TRP A 7 -8.84 20.58 14.58
N ASP A 8 -8.26 21.61 15.21
CA ASP A 8 -7.55 22.70 14.53
C ASP A 8 -6.36 22.19 13.73
N THR A 9 -5.54 21.30 14.31
CA THR A 9 -4.40 20.69 13.61
C THR A 9 -4.87 19.89 12.39
N ARG A 10 -5.99 19.16 12.49
CA ARG A 10 -6.54 18.41 11.34
C ARG A 10 -7.04 19.34 10.24
N GLN A 11 -7.73 20.43 10.58
CA GLN A 11 -8.18 21.41 9.60
C GLN A 11 -7.00 22.11 8.93
N GLN A 12 -6.04 22.58 9.71
CA GLN A 12 -4.85 23.25 9.20
C GLN A 12 -4.02 22.32 8.30
N LEU A 13 -3.93 21.03 8.63
CA LEU A 13 -3.29 20.02 7.79
C LEU A 13 -4.00 19.89 6.44
N GLN A 14 -5.33 19.74 6.44
CA GLN A 14 -6.12 19.65 5.20
C GLN A 14 -5.99 20.93 4.37
N ASP A 15 -6.01 22.09 5.02
CA ASP A 15 -5.93 23.40 4.39
C ASP A 15 -4.59 23.69 3.73
N ASN A 16 -3.51 23.15 4.28
CA ASN A 16 -2.14 23.35 3.77
C ASN A 16 -1.69 22.21 2.85
N LEU A 17 -2.42 21.12 2.74
CA LEU A 17 -2.09 20.04 1.81
C LEU A 17 -2.76 20.29 0.46
N MET A 18 -1.94 20.26 -0.60
CA MET A 18 -2.37 20.35 -1.99
C MET A 18 -2.15 19.01 -2.68
N LEU A 19 -3.06 18.64 -3.59
CA LEU A 19 -2.98 17.39 -4.34
C LEU A 19 -3.04 17.68 -5.84
N PHE A 20 -2.10 17.13 -6.60
CA PHE A 20 -2.01 17.33 -8.05
C PHE A 20 -1.89 16.01 -8.78
N PHE A 21 -2.75 15.78 -9.78
CA PHE A 21 -2.61 14.65 -10.68
C PHE A 21 -1.53 14.93 -11.73
N THR A 22 -0.61 13.98 -11.92
CA THR A 22 0.55 14.11 -12.80
C THR A 22 0.31 13.65 -14.25
N GLY A 23 -0.91 13.27 -14.60
CA GLY A 23 -1.28 12.85 -15.97
C GLY A 23 -0.95 11.39 -16.32
N HIS A 24 -0.09 10.72 -15.55
CA HIS A 24 0.34 9.35 -15.81
C HIS A 24 0.29 8.49 -14.54
N SER A 25 -0.11 7.23 -14.65
CA SER A 25 0.04 6.23 -13.60
C SER A 25 0.85 5.06 -14.16
N ARG A 26 1.99 4.73 -13.54
CA ARG A 26 2.74 3.51 -13.88
C ARG A 26 2.14 2.32 -13.16
N ASN A 27 2.38 1.12 -13.69
CA ASN A 27 1.98 -0.11 -13.01
C ASN A 27 2.70 -0.23 -11.65
N SER A 28 1.95 0.00 -10.57
CA SER A 28 2.43 -0.06 -9.19
C SER A 28 3.20 -1.34 -8.86
N ALA A 29 2.88 -2.46 -9.52
CA ALA A 29 3.53 -3.75 -9.28
C ALA A 29 5.02 -3.77 -9.69
N ASP A 30 5.39 -3.03 -10.73
CA ASP A 30 6.77 -2.99 -11.22
C ASP A 30 7.67 -2.20 -10.25
N ILE A 31 7.19 -1.05 -9.77
CA ILE A 31 7.90 -0.22 -8.80
C ILE A 31 8.07 -0.94 -7.46
N LEU A 32 7.05 -1.66 -7.00
CA LEU A 32 7.13 -2.44 -5.76
C LEU A 32 8.12 -3.61 -5.87
N ARG A 33 8.18 -4.28 -7.04
CA ARG A 33 9.17 -5.32 -7.31
C ARG A 33 10.59 -4.75 -7.31
N GLU A 34 10.79 -3.58 -7.92
CA GLU A 34 12.09 -2.91 -7.96
C GLU A 34 12.56 -2.45 -6.56
N GLN A 35 11.65 -1.86 -5.75
CA GLN A 35 11.91 -1.51 -4.35
C GLN A 35 12.32 -2.73 -3.50
N THR A 36 11.59 -3.83 -3.65
CA THR A 36 11.89 -5.08 -2.95
C THR A 36 13.25 -5.62 -3.37
N HIS A 37 13.58 -5.57 -4.67
CA HIS A 37 14.87 -6.02 -5.17
C HIS A 37 16.02 -5.15 -4.66
N ALA A 38 15.88 -3.81 -4.70
CA ALA A 38 16.87 -2.87 -4.18
C ALA A 38 17.16 -3.12 -2.69
N SER A 39 16.12 -3.37 -1.90
CA SER A 39 16.24 -3.70 -0.48
C SER A 39 16.97 -5.03 -0.23
N ARG A 40 16.81 -6.02 -1.13
CA ARG A 40 17.49 -7.32 -1.07
C ARG A 40 18.93 -7.31 -1.60
N LYS A 41 19.29 -6.30 -2.41
CA LYS A 41 20.66 -6.09 -2.92
C LYS A 41 21.58 -5.41 -1.90
N SER A 42 21.05 -5.01 -0.73
CA SER A 42 21.79 -4.66 0.49
C SER A 42 22.98 -3.71 0.31
N SER A 43 22.80 -2.58 -0.38
CA SER A 43 23.75 -1.47 -0.18
C SER A 43 23.54 -0.88 1.22
N SER A 44 24.63 -0.56 1.93
CA SER A 44 24.55 0.07 3.27
C SER A 44 23.65 1.30 3.26
N SER A 45 23.76 2.11 2.20
CA SER A 45 22.99 3.34 2.01
C SER A 45 21.48 3.11 1.89
N THR A 46 21.03 2.04 1.23
CA THR A 46 19.60 1.71 1.14
C THR A 46 19.03 1.29 2.49
N VAL A 47 19.77 0.47 3.24
CA VAL A 47 19.35 0.03 4.58
C VAL A 47 19.32 1.20 5.56
N GLU A 48 20.31 2.07 5.52
CA GLU A 48 20.36 3.30 6.32
C GLU A 48 19.18 4.23 6.01
N ALA A 49 18.86 4.44 4.73
CA ALA A 49 17.72 5.27 4.35
C ALA A 49 16.38 4.68 4.83
N LEU A 50 16.22 3.35 4.81
CA LEU A 50 15.05 2.67 5.38
C LEU A 50 14.96 2.86 6.91
N HIS A 51 16.09 2.74 7.62
CA HIS A 51 16.14 3.03 9.06
C HIS A 51 15.80 4.48 9.36
N ARG A 52 16.30 5.43 8.56
CA ARG A 52 15.99 6.86 8.68
C ARG A 52 14.49 7.12 8.51
N VAL A 53 13.87 6.56 7.46
CA VAL A 53 12.42 6.68 7.24
C VAL A 53 11.61 6.10 8.40
N LYS A 54 12.04 4.97 8.96
CA LYS A 54 11.41 4.38 10.14
C LYS A 54 11.54 5.29 11.37
N ALA A 55 12.70 5.89 11.59
CA ALA A 55 12.95 6.78 12.73
C ALA A 55 12.08 8.04 12.71
N MET A 56 11.85 8.63 11.53
CA MET A 56 11.00 9.83 11.37
C MET A 56 9.55 9.65 11.82
N VAL A 57 9.06 8.42 11.97
CA VAL A 57 7.64 8.17 12.31
C VAL A 57 7.27 8.75 13.67
N GLU A 58 8.17 8.66 14.66
CA GLU A 58 7.94 9.24 15.99
C GLU A 58 7.97 10.77 15.96
N ASP A 59 8.84 11.37 15.13
CA ASP A 59 8.90 12.82 14.96
C ASP A 59 7.63 13.35 14.30
N VAL A 60 7.15 12.68 13.25
CA VAL A 60 5.86 13.00 12.60
C VAL A 60 4.71 12.88 13.58
N ARG A 61 4.72 11.86 14.44
CA ARG A 61 3.73 11.71 15.51
C ARG A 61 3.78 12.90 16.48
N ALA A 62 4.96 13.33 16.90
CA ALA A 62 5.12 14.49 17.77
C ALA A 62 4.61 15.78 17.11
N CYS A 63 4.88 16.00 15.83
CA CYS A 63 4.35 17.14 15.08
C CYS A 63 2.81 17.17 15.09
N PHE A 64 2.15 16.04 14.86
CA PHE A 64 0.68 16.01 14.86
C PHE A 64 0.06 16.21 16.23
N VAL A 65 0.66 15.63 17.29
CA VAL A 65 0.17 15.80 18.66
C VAL A 65 0.43 17.22 19.16
N GLY A 66 1.58 17.80 18.81
CA GLY A 66 1.98 19.16 19.20
C GLY A 66 1.42 20.29 18.32
N GLY A 67 0.85 19.96 17.16
CA GLY A 67 0.31 20.95 16.21
C GLY A 67 1.36 21.67 15.36
N ASP A 68 2.62 21.26 15.37
CA ASP A 68 3.66 21.86 14.53
C ASP A 68 3.65 21.25 13.12
N LEU A 69 2.74 21.76 12.30
CA LEU A 69 2.59 21.29 10.92
C LEU A 69 3.67 21.80 9.97
N THR A 70 4.41 22.85 10.35
CA THR A 70 5.56 23.31 9.57
C THR A 70 6.70 22.32 9.67
N ALA A 71 6.99 21.83 10.89
CA ALA A 71 7.94 20.74 11.11
C ALA A 71 7.49 19.45 10.38
N PHE A 72 6.19 19.13 10.40
CA PHE A 72 5.66 18.04 9.58
C PHE A 72 5.98 18.22 8.08
N GLY A 73 5.79 19.42 7.53
CA GLY A 73 6.12 19.72 6.14
C GLY A 73 7.61 19.50 5.82
N GLN A 74 8.51 19.83 6.75
CA GLN A 74 9.95 19.60 6.60
C GLN A 74 10.29 18.11 6.66
N LEU A 75 9.73 17.38 7.63
CA LEU A 75 9.87 15.92 7.72
C LEU A 75 9.31 15.21 6.48
N LEU A 76 8.24 15.74 5.88
CA LEU A 76 7.67 15.22 4.63
C LEU A 76 8.65 15.38 3.47
N HIS A 77 9.37 16.50 3.40
CA HIS A 77 10.44 16.72 2.43
C HIS A 77 11.60 15.74 2.65
N GLU A 78 12.11 15.63 3.89
CA GLU A 78 13.20 14.70 4.22
C GLU A 78 12.83 13.25 3.90
N ASN A 79 11.60 12.84 4.25
CA ASN A 79 11.07 11.53 3.91
C ASN A 79 11.08 11.27 2.41
N TRP A 80 10.69 12.27 1.61
CA TRP A 80 10.70 12.16 0.15
C TRP A 80 12.11 12.02 -0.41
N MET A 81 13.08 12.80 0.09
CA MET A 81 14.48 12.69 -0.32
C MET A 81 15.05 11.31 -0.01
N GLN A 82 14.78 10.78 1.19
CA GLN A 82 15.19 9.41 1.55
C GLN A 82 14.53 8.37 0.65
N LYS A 83 13.22 8.51 0.37
CA LYS A 83 12.49 7.56 -0.47
C LYS A 83 13.07 7.47 -1.88
N LYS A 84 13.54 8.57 -2.45
CA LYS A 84 14.22 8.57 -3.76
C LYS A 84 15.53 7.76 -3.78
N LEU A 85 16.21 7.57 -2.63
CA LEU A 85 17.46 6.82 -2.56
C LEU A 85 17.29 5.30 -2.68
N PHE A 86 16.18 4.75 -2.19
CA PHE A 86 15.95 3.30 -2.15
C PHE A 86 14.78 2.81 -3.01
N ALA A 87 14.05 3.72 -3.66
CA ALA A 87 12.97 3.38 -4.57
C ALA A 87 13.28 3.88 -5.98
N PRO A 88 14.05 3.11 -6.77
CA PRO A 88 14.26 3.44 -8.18
C PRO A 88 12.91 3.55 -8.89
N GLY A 89 12.79 4.49 -9.84
CA GLY A 89 11.57 4.69 -10.61
C GLY A 89 10.41 5.35 -9.86
N ILE A 90 10.59 5.74 -8.59
CA ILE A 90 9.55 6.44 -7.81
C ILE A 90 9.30 7.88 -8.28
N SER A 91 10.30 8.50 -8.91
CA SER A 91 10.23 9.83 -9.51
C SER A 91 10.66 9.77 -10.98
N ASN A 92 10.45 10.86 -11.68
CA ASN A 92 10.88 11.09 -13.06
C ASN A 92 11.12 12.59 -13.26
N ALA A 93 11.63 12.99 -14.43
CA ALA A 93 11.97 14.38 -14.73
C ALA A 93 10.80 15.36 -14.51
N LEU A 94 9.58 14.99 -14.91
CA LEU A 94 8.39 15.82 -14.70
C LEU A 94 8.08 16.00 -13.20
N ILE A 95 8.14 14.91 -12.43
CA ILE A 95 7.87 14.94 -10.98
C ILE A 95 8.94 15.77 -10.25
N ASP A 96 10.22 15.56 -10.55
CA ASP A 96 11.30 16.27 -9.88
C ASP A 96 11.28 17.77 -10.21
N ASP A 97 11.10 18.15 -11.49
CA ASP A 97 10.98 19.55 -11.90
C ASP A 97 9.74 20.24 -11.30
N SER A 98 8.60 19.56 -11.27
CA SER A 98 7.38 20.06 -10.62
C SER A 98 7.58 20.24 -9.12
N TYR A 99 8.20 19.26 -8.46
CA TYR A 99 8.48 19.32 -7.03
C TYR A 99 9.41 20.48 -6.68
N ASP A 100 10.51 20.65 -7.41
CA ASP A 100 11.47 21.72 -7.19
C ASP A 100 10.86 23.10 -7.47
N THR A 101 10.02 23.21 -8.51
CA THR A 101 9.25 24.43 -8.79
C THR A 101 8.33 24.78 -7.62
N ALA A 102 7.58 23.81 -7.10
CA ALA A 102 6.70 24.04 -5.96
C ALA A 102 7.47 24.46 -4.71
N ARG A 103 8.61 23.83 -4.42
CA ARG A 103 9.48 24.19 -3.29
C ARG A 103 10.00 25.64 -3.40
N LYS A 104 10.42 26.07 -4.61
CA LYS A 104 10.86 27.45 -4.87
C LYS A 104 9.76 28.48 -4.68
N LEU A 105 8.50 28.09 -4.91
CA LEU A 105 7.32 28.97 -4.77
C LEU A 105 6.68 28.95 -3.38
N GLY A 106 7.23 28.17 -2.44
CA GLY A 106 6.83 28.21 -1.02
C GLY A 106 6.20 26.94 -0.48
N ALA A 107 6.07 25.86 -1.25
CA ALA A 107 5.75 24.55 -0.66
C ALA A 107 6.88 24.16 0.31
N VAL A 108 6.57 23.65 1.51
CA VAL A 108 7.56 23.23 2.52
C VAL A 108 8.08 21.82 2.24
N GLY A 109 7.23 20.96 1.70
CA GLY A 109 7.57 19.57 1.41
C GLY A 109 6.45 18.88 0.67
N GLY A 110 6.62 17.57 0.46
CA GLY A 110 5.68 16.80 -0.35
C GLY A 110 6.31 15.52 -0.84
N LYS A 111 5.50 14.71 -1.52
CA LYS A 111 5.89 13.41 -2.05
C LYS A 111 4.93 12.96 -3.14
N ILE A 112 5.37 12.04 -3.99
CA ILE A 112 4.42 11.23 -4.76
C ILE A 112 3.68 10.28 -3.81
N THR A 113 2.39 10.12 -4.05
CA THR A 113 1.53 9.17 -3.35
C THR A 113 1.41 7.86 -4.14
N GLY A 114 1.03 6.77 -3.48
CA GLY A 114 0.97 5.45 -4.10
C GLY A 114 2.35 4.81 -4.30
N ALA A 115 2.44 3.89 -5.27
CA ALA A 115 3.68 3.15 -5.55
C ALA A 115 4.79 4.05 -6.09
N GLY A 116 4.44 5.10 -6.85
CA GLY A 116 5.34 6.10 -7.40
C GLY A 116 5.33 6.17 -8.92
N GLY A 117 6.23 6.98 -9.49
CA GLY A 117 6.44 7.11 -10.94
C GLY A 117 5.31 7.83 -11.69
N GLY A 118 4.31 8.34 -10.95
CA GLY A 118 3.10 8.98 -11.46
C GLY A 118 2.01 9.05 -10.37
N GLY A 119 0.77 9.27 -10.78
CA GLY A 119 -0.38 9.39 -9.90
C GLY A 119 -0.48 10.80 -9.34
N PHE A 120 -0.56 10.92 -8.01
CA PHE A 120 -0.71 12.22 -7.37
C PHE A 120 0.55 12.68 -6.66
N LEU A 121 0.97 13.91 -6.98
CA LEU A 121 1.93 14.69 -6.22
C LEU A 121 1.19 15.41 -5.09
N MET A 122 1.54 15.09 -3.85
CA MET A 122 1.00 15.73 -2.66
C MET A 122 2.04 16.71 -2.10
N LEU A 123 1.63 17.93 -1.80
CA LEU A 123 2.49 19.00 -1.31
C LEU A 123 1.93 19.58 -0.02
N TYR A 124 2.78 19.85 0.96
CA TYR A 124 2.45 20.71 2.08
C TYR A 124 2.89 22.15 1.74
N CYS A 125 1.94 23.06 1.60
CA CYS A 125 2.14 24.43 1.16
C CYS A 125 1.26 25.40 1.98
N PRO A 126 1.86 26.41 2.65
CA PRO A 126 1.11 27.46 3.32
C PRO A 126 0.15 28.14 2.35
N ARG A 127 -1.05 28.49 2.84
CA ARG A 127 -2.12 29.10 2.01
C ARG A 127 -1.67 30.28 1.16
N ALA A 128 -0.80 31.14 1.68
CA ALA A 128 -0.30 32.31 0.96
C ALA A 128 0.46 31.96 -0.34
N SER A 129 1.13 30.81 -0.38
CA SER A 129 1.91 30.35 -1.54
C SER A 129 1.11 29.47 -2.52
N GLN A 130 -0.07 29.01 -2.13
CA GLN A 130 -0.83 28.04 -2.93
C GLN A 130 -1.23 28.54 -4.32
N PRO A 131 -1.66 29.81 -4.53
CA PRO A 131 -2.00 30.29 -5.87
C PRO A 131 -0.82 30.20 -6.84
N ALA A 132 0.35 30.71 -6.45
CA ALA A 132 1.56 30.66 -7.27
C ALA A 132 2.00 29.23 -7.58
N VAL A 133 1.93 28.33 -6.60
CA VAL A 133 2.22 26.90 -6.81
C VAL A 133 1.22 26.26 -7.78
N THR A 134 -0.07 26.55 -7.65
CA THR A 134 -1.10 26.04 -8.56
C THR A 134 -0.86 26.47 -9.98
N ASP A 135 -0.72 27.78 -10.23
CA ASP A 135 -0.54 28.32 -11.58
C ASP A 135 0.69 27.70 -12.27
N ALA A 136 1.80 27.59 -11.52
CA ALA A 136 3.05 27.04 -12.04
C ALA A 136 2.97 25.54 -12.37
N LEU A 137 2.23 24.75 -11.56
CA LEU A 137 2.09 23.32 -11.80
C LEU A 137 1.05 23.00 -12.87
N GLU A 138 -0.03 23.78 -12.95
CA GLU A 138 -1.01 23.65 -14.03
C GLU A 138 -0.41 24.03 -15.38
N ALA A 139 0.46 25.04 -15.44
CA ALA A 139 1.25 25.36 -16.64
C ALA A 139 2.18 24.21 -17.09
N LYS A 140 2.54 23.30 -16.18
CA LYS A 140 3.32 22.07 -16.47
C LYS A 140 2.41 20.87 -16.81
N GLY A 141 1.10 21.07 -16.88
CA GLY A 141 0.12 20.04 -17.21
C GLY A 141 -0.35 19.17 -16.05
N LEU A 142 -0.04 19.55 -14.80
CA LEU A 142 -0.60 18.88 -13.61
C LEU A 142 -2.01 19.41 -13.35
N LEU A 143 -2.90 18.59 -12.81
CA LEU A 143 -4.27 19.00 -12.48
C LEU A 143 -4.44 19.09 -10.97
N ARG A 144 -4.79 20.27 -10.44
CA ARG A 144 -5.13 20.41 -9.02
C ARG A 144 -6.41 19.65 -8.71
N MET A 145 -6.39 18.90 -7.61
CA MET A 145 -7.54 18.15 -7.13
C MET A 145 -8.07 18.70 -5.82
N ASP A 146 -9.39 18.84 -5.76
CA ASP A 146 -10.11 19.04 -4.51
C ASP A 146 -10.25 17.71 -3.77
N TYR A 147 -10.06 17.75 -2.46
CA TYR A 147 -10.24 16.60 -1.59
C TYR A 147 -10.64 17.06 -0.19
N LYS A 148 -11.17 16.11 0.59
CA LYS A 148 -11.38 16.25 2.03
C LYS A 148 -10.99 14.96 2.71
N PHE A 149 -10.53 15.04 3.95
CA PHE A 149 -10.30 13.84 4.73
C PHE A 149 -11.62 13.15 5.04
N ASP A 150 -11.65 11.84 4.82
CA ASP A 150 -12.73 10.98 5.27
C ASP A 150 -12.32 10.31 6.59
N SER A 151 -13.23 10.31 7.55
CA SER A 151 -13.08 9.61 8.82
C SER A 151 -13.83 8.27 8.83
N THR A 152 -14.57 7.97 7.76
CA THR A 152 -15.34 6.75 7.63
C THR A 152 -14.56 5.71 6.83
N GLY A 153 -14.34 4.53 7.42
CA GLY A 153 -13.70 3.42 6.71
C GLY A 153 -14.65 2.78 5.70
N ALA A 154 -14.29 1.58 5.21
CA ALA A 154 -15.17 0.79 4.36
C ALA A 154 -16.52 0.53 5.06
N ARG A 155 -17.62 0.84 4.39
CA ARG A 155 -18.99 0.60 4.88
C ARG A 155 -19.74 -0.32 3.93
N VAL A 156 -20.37 -1.35 4.47
CA VAL A 156 -21.33 -2.18 3.73
C VAL A 156 -22.64 -1.42 3.71
N LEU A 157 -23.00 -0.87 2.55
CA LEU A 157 -24.25 -0.12 2.38
C LEU A 157 -25.48 -1.03 2.39
N MET A 158 -25.35 -2.26 1.89
CA MET A 158 -26.41 -3.26 1.92
C MET A 158 -25.80 -4.66 1.90
N ASN A 159 -26.13 -5.47 2.91
CA ASN A 159 -25.96 -6.92 2.82
C ASN A 159 -27.27 -7.48 2.25
N ALA A 160 -27.36 -7.58 0.93
CA ALA A 160 -28.49 -8.22 0.27
C ALA A 160 -28.40 -9.73 0.55
N GLY A 161 -28.88 -10.13 1.73
CA GLY A 161 -29.12 -11.53 2.07
C GLY A 161 -30.17 -12.07 1.11
N LEU A 162 -29.75 -12.50 -0.08
CA LEU A 162 -30.50 -13.46 -0.87
C LEU A 162 -30.57 -14.71 -0.02
N SER A 163 -31.61 -14.83 0.80
CA SER A 163 -32.02 -16.13 1.30
C SER A 163 -32.46 -16.90 0.07
N ILE A 164 -31.56 -17.75 -0.44
CA ILE A 164 -31.95 -18.81 -1.36
C ILE A 164 -32.94 -19.67 -0.55
N GLN A 165 -34.24 -19.47 -0.75
CA GLN A 165 -35.23 -20.32 -0.14
C GLN A 165 -35.02 -21.75 -0.68
N PRO A 166 -34.87 -22.77 0.18
CA PRO A 166 -34.65 -24.15 -0.27
C PRO A 166 -35.83 -24.74 -1.07
N ALA A 167 -36.96 -24.03 -1.16
CA ALA A 167 -38.18 -24.49 -1.80
C ALA A 167 -38.07 -24.65 -3.33
N MET A 168 -37.01 -24.14 -3.96
CA MET A 168 -36.79 -24.27 -5.41
C MET A 168 -36.04 -25.55 -5.82
N LEU A 169 -35.73 -26.44 -4.88
CA LEU A 169 -35.21 -27.79 -5.11
C LEU A 169 -36.23 -28.84 -4.65
N ARG A 170 -37.40 -28.87 -5.30
CA ARG A 170 -38.25 -30.07 -5.30
C ARG A 170 -38.29 -30.63 -6.71
N PRO A 171 -37.76 -31.85 -6.97
CA PRO A 171 -38.07 -32.52 -8.22
C PRO A 171 -39.57 -32.80 -8.21
N SER A 172 -40.26 -32.36 -9.26
CA SER A 172 -41.67 -32.71 -9.47
C SER A 172 -41.78 -34.23 -9.53
N SER A 173 -42.34 -34.81 -8.48
CA SER A 173 -42.73 -36.21 -8.41
C SER A 173 -43.70 -36.51 -9.54
N GLY A 174 -43.28 -37.32 -10.49
CA GLY A 174 -44.14 -37.75 -11.58
C GLY A 174 -43.42 -38.48 -12.69
N TRP A 175 -42.68 -39.55 -12.39
CA TRP A 175 -42.41 -40.61 -13.38
C TRP A 175 -42.40 -41.97 -12.67
N ASN A 176 -43.46 -42.74 -12.91
CA ASN A 176 -43.57 -44.17 -12.60
C ASN A 176 -42.97 -44.94 -13.77
N GLY A 177 -41.93 -45.72 -13.51
CA GLY A 177 -41.35 -46.67 -14.45
C GLY A 177 -40.85 -47.88 -13.70
N ALA A 178 -41.72 -48.87 -13.54
CA ALA A 178 -41.40 -50.16 -12.99
C ALA A 178 -40.46 -50.95 -13.94
N GLU A 179 -39.75 -51.89 -13.32
CA GLU A 179 -39.16 -53.10 -13.93
C GLU A 179 -37.91 -52.92 -14.81
N ASN A 180 -36.75 -53.28 -14.24
CA ASN A 180 -36.19 -54.60 -14.57
C ASN A 180 -35.21 -55.10 -13.49
N ARG A 181 -35.53 -56.27 -12.92
CA ARG A 181 -34.59 -57.07 -12.13
C ARG A 181 -33.54 -57.66 -13.07
N ARG A 182 -32.24 -57.59 -12.72
CA ARG A 182 -31.38 -58.78 -12.73
C ARG A 182 -30.40 -58.76 -11.56
N SER A 183 -30.40 -59.90 -10.91
CA SER A 183 -29.63 -60.38 -9.78
C SER A 183 -28.14 -60.57 -10.09
N ALA A 184 -27.27 -60.22 -9.14
CA ALA A 184 -26.11 -61.03 -8.79
C ALA A 184 -25.62 -60.66 -7.37
N SER A 185 -25.23 -61.69 -6.63
CA SER A 185 -25.02 -61.81 -5.20
C SER A 185 -23.59 -61.49 -4.72
N ALA A 186 -23.48 -60.79 -3.57
CA ALA A 186 -22.62 -61.00 -2.37
C ALA A 186 -21.11 -61.40 -2.48
N PRO A 187 -20.30 -61.37 -1.38
CA PRO A 187 -20.07 -60.35 -0.34
C PRO A 187 -18.56 -60.12 -0.01
N ALA A 188 -18.29 -59.36 1.06
CA ALA A 188 -17.18 -59.50 2.05
C ALA A 188 -15.96 -58.53 2.04
N ARG A 189 -15.90 -57.74 3.13
CA ARG A 189 -14.78 -57.43 4.07
C ARG A 189 -13.32 -57.58 3.59
N SER A 190 -12.49 -56.55 3.85
CA SER A 190 -11.52 -56.49 4.99
C SER A 190 -10.42 -55.41 4.82
N ALA A 191 -10.30 -54.55 5.83
CA ALA A 191 -9.12 -54.07 6.60
C ALA A 191 -7.74 -53.73 5.95
N PRO A 192 -6.90 -52.92 6.64
CA PRO A 192 -5.93 -51.97 6.05
C PRO A 192 -4.44 -52.42 6.15
N LEU A 193 -3.53 -51.67 5.52
CA LEU A 193 -2.09 -51.77 5.75
C LEU A 193 -1.46 -50.41 6.15
N ARG A 194 -0.80 -50.45 7.31
CA ARG A 194 0.18 -49.48 7.83
C ARG A 194 1.57 -49.76 7.23
N GLY A 195 2.39 -48.71 7.19
CA GLY A 195 3.86 -48.72 7.21
C GLY A 195 4.35 -47.27 7.14
N VAL A 196 4.71 -46.58 8.24
CA VAL A 196 6.03 -46.62 8.95
C VAL A 196 7.18 -46.41 7.96
N GLY A 197 8.06 -45.42 8.05
CA GLY A 197 8.36 -44.36 9.03
C GLY A 197 9.69 -43.71 8.62
N ARG A 198 10.07 -42.58 9.22
CA ARG A 198 11.47 -42.13 9.36
C ARG A 198 11.52 -40.90 10.28
N GLY A 199 12.25 -41.03 11.37
CA GLY A 199 12.66 -39.95 12.26
C GLY A 199 14.19 -39.81 12.25
N ASP A 200 14.62 -38.55 12.19
CA ASP A 200 15.78 -37.87 12.77
C ASP A 200 17.08 -38.63 13.09
N HIS A 201 18.22 -38.06 12.64
CA HIS A 201 19.17 -37.31 13.48
C HIS A 201 20.48 -37.01 12.70
N ALA A 202 20.97 -35.76 12.81
CA ALA A 202 22.37 -35.33 12.60
C ALA A 202 23.12 -35.36 13.96
N PRO A 203 24.40 -34.93 14.18
CA PRO A 203 25.38 -34.25 13.29
C PRO A 203 26.88 -34.69 13.47
N THR A 204 27.84 -34.02 12.78
CA THR A 204 29.06 -33.32 13.34
C THR A 204 30.31 -33.29 12.40
N LEU A 205 30.77 -32.05 12.12
CA LEU A 205 32.07 -31.41 11.79
C LEU A 205 33.38 -32.20 11.46
N ALA A 206 34.17 -31.74 10.45
CA ALA A 206 35.41 -30.90 10.57
C ALA A 206 36.47 -31.05 9.42
N SER A 207 37.12 -29.91 9.07
CA SER A 207 38.39 -29.69 8.31
C SER A 207 38.39 -30.04 6.79
N GLU A 208 39.02 -29.32 5.85
CA GLU A 208 40.39 -28.76 5.79
C GLU A 208 40.50 -27.52 4.84
N ALA A 209 41.64 -26.84 4.96
CA ALA A 209 42.09 -25.68 4.20
C ALA A 209 43.08 -26.05 3.06
N ALA A 210 43.39 -25.04 2.23
CA ALA A 210 44.58 -24.90 1.36
C ALA A 210 44.64 -25.64 0.00
N SER A 211 44.40 -24.90 -1.08
CA SER A 211 45.41 -24.46 -2.07
C SER A 211 44.77 -23.53 -3.12
#